data_AF-A0A4Q9M4F7-F1
#
_entry.id   AF-A0A4Q9M4F7-F1
#
_cell.length_a   1.000
_cell.length_b   1.000
_cell.length_c   1.000
_cell.angle_alpha   90.00
_cell.angle_beta   90.00
_cell.angle_gamma   90.00
#
_symmetry.space_group_name_H-M   'P 1'
#
loop_
_entity.id
_entity.type
_entity.pdbx_description
1 polymer ?
#
loop_
_entity_poly.entity_id
_entity_poly.type
_entity_poly.pdbx_seq_one_letter_code
_entity_poly.pdbx_strand_id
1 'polypeptide(L)'
;MSELNHTTLKQIAGHLAGLVGKLPEPFVTFNKQKASYDFKFGEIDCTLGKETCSAPAQQPPWISYEIIASHGGSLYTASVNVWIRNPSSDIEVNREGLKRALEKFRDTPGTIMIDYDLNQ
;
A
#
# COMPACT_ATOMS: atom_id res chain seq x y z
N MET A 1 5.51 18.25 -17.36
CA MET A 1 6.19 17.19 -16.58
C MET A 1 5.18 16.43 -15.70
N SER A 2 4.11 15.84 -16.27
CA SER A 2 3.03 15.21 -15.48
C SER A 2 2.69 13.76 -15.85
N GLU A 3 3.03 13.28 -17.05
CA GLU A 3 2.72 11.89 -17.47
C GLU A 3 3.79 10.87 -17.09
N LEU A 4 5.06 11.31 -16.97
CA LEU A 4 6.17 10.46 -16.55
C LEU A 4 6.01 9.94 -15.12
N ASN A 5 5.44 10.74 -14.22
CA ASN A 5 5.34 10.40 -12.80
C ASN A 5 4.25 9.34 -12.54
N HIS A 6 3.12 9.39 -13.25
CA HIS A 6 2.06 8.39 -13.12
C HIS A 6 2.47 7.02 -13.68
N THR A 7 3.22 6.99 -14.78
CA THR A 7 3.68 5.74 -15.39
C THR A 7 4.63 4.99 -14.46
N THR A 8 5.58 5.69 -13.85
CA THR A 8 6.53 5.09 -12.89
C THR A 8 5.82 4.61 -11.61
N LEU A 9 4.86 5.38 -11.08
CA LEU A 9 4.08 4.96 -9.91
C LEU A 9 3.27 3.68 -10.15
N LYS A 10 2.65 3.52 -11.33
CA LYS A 10 1.98 2.27 -11.70
C LYS A 10 2.94 1.08 -11.64
N GLN A 11 4.14 1.26 -12.18
CA GLN A 11 5.16 0.21 -12.23
C GLN A 11 5.69 -0.12 -10.83
N ILE A 12 5.91 0.89 -9.98
CA ILE A 12 6.29 0.71 -8.57
C ILE A 12 5.20 -0.08 -7.82
N ALA A 13 3.93 0.27 -8.00
CA ALA A 13 2.84 -0.47 -7.37
C ALA A 13 2.73 -1.91 -7.89
N GLY A 14 2.90 -2.13 -9.20
CA GLY A 14 2.96 -3.46 -9.78
C GLY A 14 4.12 -4.30 -9.26
N HIS A 15 5.30 -3.69 -9.08
CA HIS A 15 6.45 -4.33 -8.45
C HIS A 15 6.16 -4.69 -6.99
N LEU A 16 5.60 -3.75 -6.23
CA LEU A 16 5.22 -3.95 -4.83
C LEU A 16 4.18 -5.06 -4.68
N ALA A 17 3.20 -5.18 -5.58
CA ALA A 17 2.22 -6.27 -5.61
C ALA A 17 2.91 -7.65 -5.67
N GLY A 18 4.00 -7.78 -6.42
CA GLY A 18 4.84 -8.99 -6.47
C GLY A 18 5.68 -9.23 -5.21
N LEU A 19 5.87 -8.20 -4.37
CA LEU A 19 6.59 -8.28 -3.10
C LEU A 19 5.67 -8.50 -1.89
N VAL A 20 4.36 -8.35 -2.05
CA VAL A 20 3.39 -8.48 -0.93
C VAL A 20 3.55 -9.79 -0.17
N GLY A 21 3.84 -10.91 -0.86
CA GLY A 21 4.12 -12.22 -0.24
C GLY A 21 5.34 -12.25 0.68
N LYS A 22 6.25 -11.29 0.56
CA LYS A 22 7.50 -11.17 1.33
C LYS A 22 7.41 -10.10 2.42
N LEU A 23 6.30 -9.36 2.49
CA LEU A 23 6.13 -8.34 3.51
C LEU A 23 6.02 -8.98 4.89
N PRO A 24 6.71 -8.43 5.90
CA PRO A 24 6.57 -8.84 7.29
C PRO A 24 5.10 -8.79 7.76
N GLU A 25 4.71 -9.68 8.66
CA GLU A 25 3.35 -9.75 9.22
C GLU A 25 2.78 -8.39 9.70
N PRO A 26 3.56 -7.48 10.32
CA PRO A 26 3.07 -6.15 10.71
C PRO A 26 2.40 -5.34 9.60
N PHE A 27 2.72 -5.61 8.33
CA PHE A 27 2.11 -4.94 7.18
C PHE A 27 0.73 -5.47 6.83
N VAL A 28 0.41 -6.72 7.15
CA VAL A 28 -0.84 -7.40 6.76
C VAL A 28 -1.70 -7.77 7.97
N THR A 29 -1.35 -7.25 9.14
CA THR A 29 -2.16 -7.35 10.35
C THR A 29 -2.97 -6.09 10.56
N PHE A 30 -4.18 -6.25 11.11
CA PHE A 30 -5.03 -5.16 11.55
C PHE A 30 -4.47 -4.41 12.77
N ASN A 31 -3.35 -4.86 13.36
CA ASN A 31 -2.75 -4.20 14.51
C ASN A 31 -2.28 -2.77 14.18
N LYS A 32 -2.26 -1.88 15.18
CA LYS A 32 -1.84 -0.48 15.03
C LYS A 32 -0.33 -0.29 15.19
N GLN A 33 0.50 -1.12 14.58
CA GLN A 33 1.93 -0.85 14.52
C GLN A 33 2.26 -0.03 13.27
N LYS A 34 3.02 1.05 13.46
CA LYS A 34 3.68 1.75 12.34
C LYS A 34 4.78 0.84 11.83
N ALA A 35 4.93 0.76 10.51
CA ALA A 35 6.02 0.00 9.89
C ALA A 35 6.46 0.68 8.60
N SER A 36 7.73 0.54 8.25
CA SER A 36 8.28 0.99 6.98
C SER A 36 9.02 -0.17 6.31
N TYR A 37 8.80 -0.35 5.02
CA TYR A 37 9.47 -1.37 4.21
C TYR A 37 10.13 -0.69 3.03
N ASP A 38 11.46 -0.65 3.06
CA ASP A 38 12.25 -0.04 2.01
C ASP A 38 12.56 -1.06 0.91
N PHE A 39 12.42 -0.63 -0.34
CA PHE A 39 12.71 -1.43 -1.53
C PHE A 39 13.21 -0.54 -2.66
N LYS A 40 13.84 -1.13 -3.68
CA LYS A 40 14.29 -0.41 -4.87
C LYS A 40 13.45 -0.78 -6.09
N PHE A 41 13.17 0.22 -6.92
CA PHE A 41 12.66 0.03 -8.27
C PHE A 41 13.64 0.66 -9.26
N GLY A 42 14.56 -0.15 -9.80
CA GLY A 42 15.71 0.37 -10.54
C GLY A 42 16.60 1.23 -9.63
N GLU A 43 16.79 2.50 -10.00
CA GLU A 43 17.56 3.49 -9.23
C GLU A 43 16.68 4.28 -8.24
N ILE A 44 15.37 4.04 -8.20
CA ILE A 44 14.43 4.74 -7.34
C ILE A 44 14.37 4.05 -5.97
N ASP A 45 14.63 4.83 -4.92
CA ASP A 45 14.46 4.41 -3.53
C ASP A 45 12.99 4.56 -3.15
N CYS A 46 12.36 3.44 -2.76
CA CYS A 46 10.94 3.38 -2.43
C CYS A 46 10.74 2.93 -0.99
N THR A 47 9.74 3.50 -0.34
CA THR A 47 9.29 3.09 1.01
C THR A 47 7.80 2.82 0.97
N LEU A 48 7.40 1.65 1.45
CA LEU A 48 6.02 1.37 1.84
C LEU A 48 5.87 1.67 3.33
N GLY A 49 5.20 2.77 3.65
CA GLY A 49 4.79 3.10 5.02
C GLY A 49 3.45 2.44 5.34
N LYS A 50 3.32 1.87 6.54
CA LYS A 50 2.05 1.51 7.15
C LYS A 50 1.78 2.49 8.28
N GLU A 51 0.67 3.21 8.19
CA GLU A 51 0.30 4.24 9.15
C GLU A 51 -0.60 3.71 10.26
N THR A 52 -0.46 4.29 11.47
CA THR A 52 -1.24 3.94 12.65
C THR A 52 -2.51 4.76 12.77
N CYS A 53 -3.41 4.63 11.80
CA CYS A 53 -4.72 5.24 11.89
C CYS A 53 -5.79 4.33 11.27
N SER A 54 -6.20 3.33 12.05
CA SER A 54 -7.61 3.21 12.43
C SER A 54 -7.67 2.61 13.84
N ALA A 55 -8.00 3.45 14.80
CA ALA A 55 -8.33 3.01 16.14
C ALA A 55 -9.68 2.27 16.13
N PRO A 56 -9.97 1.37 17.10
CA PRO A 56 -11.24 0.64 17.21
C PRO A 56 -12.50 1.54 17.37
N ALA A 57 -12.38 2.86 17.18
CA ALA A 57 -13.44 3.85 17.25
C ALA A 57 -13.89 4.40 15.87
N GLN A 58 -13.21 4.06 14.76
CA GLN A 58 -13.74 4.31 13.41
C GLN A 58 -14.34 3.00 12.90
N GLN A 59 -15.67 2.93 12.86
CA GLN A 59 -16.34 1.94 12.03
C GLN A 59 -16.43 2.51 10.62
N PRO A 60 -15.90 1.81 9.61
CA PRO A 60 -15.17 0.54 9.66
C PRO A 60 -13.65 0.68 9.93
N PRO A 61 -12.94 -0.39 10.33
CA PRO A 61 -11.48 -0.39 10.45
C PRO A 61 -10.78 -0.34 9.09
N TRP A 62 -9.55 0.18 9.06
CA TRP A 62 -8.73 0.33 7.85
C TRP A 62 -7.26 0.01 8.11
N ILE A 63 -6.59 -0.64 7.16
CA ILE A 63 -5.13 -0.61 7.07
C ILE A 63 -4.76 0.41 6.00
N SER A 64 -4.00 1.43 6.40
CA SER A 64 -3.56 2.52 5.52
C SER A 64 -2.09 2.36 5.19
N TYR A 65 -1.78 2.46 3.91
CA TYR A 65 -0.43 2.43 3.40
C TYR A 65 -0.13 3.68 2.61
N GLU A 66 1.12 4.10 2.66
CA GLU A 66 1.67 5.18 1.84
C GLU A 66 2.85 4.64 1.05
N ILE A 67 2.88 4.90 -0.25
CA ILE A 67 4.03 4.61 -1.11
C ILE A 67 4.76 5.93 -1.35
N ILE A 68 6.01 5.99 -0.88
CA ILE A 68 6.93 7.10 -1.10
C ILE A 68 7.99 6.63 -2.08
N ALA A 69 8.28 7.44 -3.10
CA ALA A 69 9.35 7.19 -4.04
C ALA A 69 10.25 8.42 -4.09
N SER A 70 11.56 8.20 -4.02
CA SER A 70 12.58 9.23 -3.99
C SER A 70 13.75 8.88 -4.91
N HIS A 71 14.40 9.90 -5.46
CA HIS A 71 15.58 9.74 -6.31
C HIS A 71 16.59 10.84 -5.96
N GLY A 72 17.81 10.45 -5.58
CA GLY A 72 18.85 11.40 -5.17
C GLY A 72 18.45 12.27 -3.97
N GLY A 73 17.65 11.73 -3.04
CA GLY A 73 17.19 12.45 -1.84
C GLY A 73 16.03 13.43 -2.05
N SER A 74 15.52 13.56 -3.28
CA SER A 74 14.31 14.34 -3.58
C SER A 74 13.12 13.43 -3.78
N LEU A 75 11.93 13.87 -3.34
CA LEU A 75 10.67 13.17 -3.67
C LEU A 75 10.52 13.10 -5.19
N TYR A 76 10.45 11.88 -5.69
CA TYR A 76 10.32 11.60 -7.11
C TYR A 76 8.89 11.87 -7.60
N THR A 77 7.91 11.72 -6.71
CA THR A 77 6.48 11.87 -7.01
C THR A 77 5.66 12.11 -5.73
N ALA A 78 4.41 12.56 -5.89
CA ALA A 78 3.44 12.61 -4.80
C ALA A 78 3.20 11.22 -4.21
N SER A 79 2.97 11.16 -2.90
CA SER A 79 2.72 9.89 -2.21
C SER A 79 1.37 9.30 -2.62
N VAL A 80 1.34 7.97 -2.71
CA VAL A 80 0.13 7.22 -3.06
C VAL A 80 -0.39 6.57 -1.80
N ASN A 81 -1.64 6.87 -1.46
CA ASN A 81 -2.31 6.22 -0.36
C ASN A 81 -3.12 5.02 -0.88
N VAL A 82 -2.95 3.89 -0.20
CA VAL A 82 -3.65 2.63 -0.47
C VAL A 82 -4.33 2.19 0.81
N TRP A 83 -5.59 1.77 0.73
CA TRP A 83 -6.33 1.33 1.91
C TRP A 83 -7.02 -0.02 1.75
N ILE A 84 -7.01 -0.79 2.83
CA ILE A 84 -7.84 -1.97 3.03
C ILE A 84 -8.89 -1.62 4.08
N ARG A 85 -10.16 -1.57 3.70
CA ARG A 85 -11.30 -1.37 4.58
C ARG A 85 -11.81 -2.72 5.08
N ASN A 86 -12.23 -2.78 6.34
CA ASN A 86 -12.65 -4.01 7.02
C ASN A 86 -11.59 -5.14 7.00
N PRO A 87 -10.34 -4.88 7.45
CA PRO A 87 -9.33 -5.92 7.48
C PRO A 87 -9.77 -7.12 8.34
N SER A 88 -9.38 -8.31 7.89
CA SER A 88 -9.64 -9.58 8.56
C SER A 88 -8.63 -9.83 9.69
N SER A 89 -9.00 -10.68 10.65
CA SER A 89 -8.01 -11.28 11.56
C SER A 89 -7.11 -12.29 10.84
N ASP A 90 -7.53 -12.79 9.68
CA ASP A 90 -6.72 -13.62 8.79
C ASP A 90 -5.73 -12.74 8.01
N ILE A 91 -4.44 -12.96 8.26
CA ILE A 91 -3.35 -12.21 7.63
C ILE A 91 -3.26 -12.44 6.12
N GLU A 92 -3.65 -13.61 5.63
CA GLU A 92 -3.55 -13.95 4.21
C GLU A 92 -4.68 -13.27 3.42
N VAL A 93 -5.85 -13.06 4.02
CA VAL A 93 -6.92 -12.24 3.45
C VAL A 93 -6.45 -10.79 3.28
N ASN A 94 -5.83 -10.20 4.31
CA ASN A 94 -5.29 -8.84 4.23
C ASN A 94 -4.15 -8.73 3.22
N ARG A 95 -3.29 -9.75 3.14
CA ARG A 95 -2.20 -9.84 2.17
C ARG A 95 -2.73 -9.82 0.74
N GLU A 96 -3.72 -10.66 0.45
CA GLU A 96 -4.39 -10.65 -0.85
C GLU A 96 -5.08 -9.31 -1.14
N GLY A 97 -5.65 -8.67 -0.11
CA GLY A 97 -6.26 -7.34 -0.23
C GLY A 97 -5.30 -6.25 -0.62
N LEU A 98 -4.13 -6.21 0.04
CA LEU A 98 -3.05 -5.30 -0.31
C LEU A 98 -2.60 -5.52 -1.75
N LYS A 99 -2.40 -6.79 -2.13
CA LYS A 99 -1.98 -7.15 -3.49
C LYS A 99 -2.99 -6.64 -4.52
N ARG A 100 -4.28 -6.91 -4.34
CA ARG A 100 -5.36 -6.43 -5.23
C ARG A 100 -5.44 -4.92 -5.30
N ALA A 101 -5.23 -4.23 -4.16
CA ALA A 101 -5.23 -2.78 -4.12
C ALA A 101 -4.11 -2.19 -4.99
N LEU A 102 -2.91 -2.77 -4.90
CA LEU A 102 -1.74 -2.36 -5.66
C LEU A 102 -1.89 -2.68 -7.17
N GLU A 103 -2.42 -3.86 -7.50
CA GLU A 103 -2.73 -4.23 -8.89
C GLU A 103 -3.79 -3.29 -9.49
N LYS A 104 -4.84 -2.97 -8.73
CA LYS A 104 -5.86 -2.01 -9.16
C LYS A 104 -5.28 -0.61 -9.38
N PHE A 105 -4.36 -0.16 -8.51
CA PHE A 105 -3.66 1.11 -8.70
C PHE A 105 -2.78 1.11 -9.96
N ARG A 106 -2.04 0.03 -10.21
CA ARG A 106 -1.24 -0.16 -11.45
C ARG A 106 -2.11 0.02 -12.69
N ASP A 107 -3.27 -0.63 -12.70
CA ASP A 107 -4.15 -0.64 -13.87
C ASP A 107 -4.91 0.68 -14.00
N THR A 108 -5.42 1.22 -12.89
CA THR A 108 -6.21 2.46 -12.82
C THR A 108 -5.68 3.40 -11.71
N PRO A 109 -4.74 4.30 -12.03
CA PRO A 109 -4.08 5.15 -11.03
C PRO A 109 -5.05 6.15 -10.42
N GLY A 110 -5.07 6.21 -9.10
CA GLY A 110 -5.91 7.10 -8.30
C GLY A 110 -5.91 6.65 -6.85
N THR A 111 -6.78 7.25 -6.03
CA THR A 111 -7.08 6.77 -4.67
C THR A 111 -7.72 5.37 -4.75
N ILE A 112 -7.06 4.34 -4.22
CA ILE A 112 -7.59 2.96 -4.23
C ILE A 112 -7.98 2.49 -2.83
N MET A 113 -9.28 2.19 -2.68
CA MET A 113 -9.85 1.50 -1.53
C MET A 113 -10.33 0.11 -1.96
N ILE A 114 -9.93 -0.90 -1.19
CA ILE A 114 -10.48 -2.27 -1.26
C ILE A 114 -11.38 -2.47 -0.05
N ASP A 115 -12.61 -2.91 -0.28
CA ASP A 115 -13.60 -3.18 0.77
C ASP A 115 -13.81 -4.68 0.88
N TYR A 116 -13.64 -5.22 2.09
CA TYR A 116 -14.04 -6.58 2.42
C TYR A 116 -15.41 -6.55 3.08
N ASP A 117 -16.32 -7.41 2.62
CA ASP A 117 -17.60 -7.61 3.29
C ASP A 117 -17.34 -8.36 4.61
N LEU A 118 -17.85 -7.81 5.72
CA LEU A 118 -17.73 -8.41 7.06
C LEU A 118 -18.61 -9.65 7.24
N ASN A 119 -19.46 -9.99 6.25
CA ASN A 119 -20.46 -11.06 6.32
C ASN A 119 -20.20 -12.24 5.36
N GLN A 120 -19.01 -12.34 4.76
CA GLN A 120 -18.58 -13.54 4.01
C GLN A 120 -17.49 -14.28 4.79
#